data_AF-A0A8X6JI99-F1
#
_entry.id   AF-A0A8X6JI99-F1
#
_cell.length_a   1.000
_cell.length_b   1.000
_cell.length_c   1.000
_cell.angle_alpha   90.00
_cell.angle_beta   90.00
_cell.angle_gamma   90.00
#
_symmetry.space_group_name_H-M   'P 1'
#
loop_
_entity.id
_entity.type
_entity.pdbx_description
1 polymer ?
#
loop_
_entity_poly.entity_id
_entity_poly.type
_entity_poly.pdbx_seq_one_letter_code
_entity_poly.pdbx_strand_id
1 'polypeptide(L)'
;MYIALSTYFATDAKAFTASLQWQSVPAMTLVPMCLISVAMYASKISKEIETMQENLQDLYNSSVRDLDSNRKTLRIIRAMLNTKFPCLTAGSVFELKRGLILSVFGSLFTYGLLVINIKT
;
A
#
# COMPACT_ATOMS: atom_id res chain seq x y z
N MET A 1 1.73 16.57 5.83
CA MET A 1 0.96 17.00 4.65
C MET A 1 -0.05 18.10 4.94
N TYR A 2 -1.03 17.90 5.83
CA TYR A 2 -2.07 18.91 6.08
C TYR A 2 -1.54 20.27 6.53
N ILE A 3 -0.52 20.30 7.40
CA ILE A 3 0.14 21.55 7.81
C ILE A 3 0.83 22.24 6.64
N ALA A 4 1.54 21.48 5.79
CA ALA A 4 2.17 22.02 4.58
C ALA A 4 1.13 22.54 3.58
N LEU A 5 -0.04 21.87 3.51
CA LEU A 5 -1.18 22.27 2.69
C LEU A 5 -1.85 23.54 3.21
N SER A 6 -2.09 23.62 4.52
CA SER A 6 -2.63 24.83 5.13
C SER A 6 -1.66 25.98 5.03
N THR A 7 -0.36 25.80 5.25
CA THR A 7 0.62 26.88 5.08
C THR A 7 0.68 27.32 3.63
N TYR A 8 0.68 26.38 2.68
CA TYR A 8 0.70 26.72 1.25
C TYR A 8 -0.52 27.53 0.81
N PHE A 9 -1.71 27.18 1.30
CA PHE A 9 -2.92 27.93 0.99
C PHE A 9 -3.07 29.19 1.85
N ALA A 10 -2.54 29.25 3.07
CA ALA A 10 -2.72 30.35 4.01
C ALA A 10 -1.83 31.58 3.71
N THR A 11 -0.62 31.40 3.19
CA THR A 11 0.25 32.53 2.83
C THR A 11 -0.15 33.20 1.53
N ASP A 12 -0.19 34.53 1.54
CA ASP A 12 -0.39 35.36 0.35
C ASP A 12 0.76 35.14 -0.64
N ALA A 13 0.48 35.16 -1.96
CA ALA A 13 1.45 34.78 -3.00
C ALA A 13 2.73 35.63 -2.99
N LYS A 14 2.68 36.83 -2.38
CA LYS A 14 3.81 37.76 -2.22
C LYS A 14 4.69 37.49 -0.98
N ALA A 15 4.22 36.72 0.00
CA ALA A 15 4.96 36.39 1.23
C ALA A 15 5.66 35.03 1.15
N PHE A 16 5.59 34.36 0.00
CA PHE A 16 6.13 33.02 -0.18
C PHE A 16 7.65 33.06 -0.37
N THR A 17 8.40 32.88 0.71
CA THR A 17 9.86 32.76 0.65
C THR A 17 10.28 31.43 0.02
N ALA A 18 11.40 31.43 -0.71
CA ALA A 18 11.98 30.24 -1.32
C ALA A 18 12.20 29.10 -0.31
N SER A 19 12.49 29.44 0.96
CA SER A 19 12.61 28.50 2.07
C SER A 19 11.31 27.73 2.36
N LEU A 20 10.16 28.40 2.28
CA LEU A 20 8.85 27.80 2.55
C LEU A 20 8.39 26.89 1.40
N GLN A 21 8.73 27.26 0.15
CA GLN A 21 8.50 26.41 -1.02
C GLN A 21 9.31 25.11 -0.94
N TRP A 22 10.58 25.20 -0.53
CA TRP A 22 11.47 24.06 -0.47
C TRP A 22 11.05 23.02 0.59
N GLN A 23 10.36 23.44 1.64
CA GLN A 23 9.81 22.51 2.64
C GLN A 23 8.43 21.95 2.25
N SER A 24 7.60 22.78 1.61
CA SER A 24 6.20 22.43 1.35
C SER A 24 6.02 21.55 0.11
N VAL A 25 6.76 21.84 -0.97
CA VAL A 25 6.61 21.09 -2.24
C VAL A 25 7.00 19.62 -2.10
N PRO A 26 8.14 19.25 -1.49
CA PRO A 26 8.49 17.84 -1.29
C PRO A 26 7.49 17.13 -0.38
N ALA A 27 7.02 17.80 0.68
CA ALA A 27 6.03 17.23 1.58
C ALA A 27 4.69 16.95 0.88
N MET A 28 4.35 17.70 -0.17
CA MET A 28 3.15 17.51 -0.98
C MET A 28 3.31 16.49 -2.11
N THR A 29 4.52 16.33 -2.66
CA THR A 29 4.73 15.49 -3.86
C THR A 29 5.43 14.18 -3.54
N LEU A 30 6.53 14.21 -2.79
CA LEU A 30 7.31 13.03 -2.42
C LEU A 30 6.55 12.14 -1.44
N VAL A 31 5.86 12.70 -0.45
CA VAL A 31 5.14 11.89 0.56
C VAL A 31 4.03 11.05 -0.09
N PRO A 32 3.14 11.60 -0.93
CA PRO A 32 2.16 10.79 -1.66
C PRO A 32 2.81 9.82 -2.65
N MET A 33 3.87 10.24 -3.35
CA MET A 33 4.58 9.37 -4.28
C MET A 33 5.15 8.14 -3.58
N CYS A 34 5.83 8.32 -2.44
CA CYS A 34 6.34 7.20 -1.63
C CYS A 34 5.21 6.29 -1.14
N LEU A 35 4.09 6.85 -0.68
CA LEU A 35 2.93 6.07 -0.24
C LEU A 35 2.33 5.25 -1.39
N ILE A 36 2.17 5.84 -2.58
CA ILE A 36 1.71 5.13 -3.78
C ILE A 36 2.67 4.00 -4.12
N SER A 37 3.97 4.28 -4.19
CA SER A 37 4.98 3.29 -4.54
C SER A 37 4.94 2.10 -3.57
N VAL A 38 4.98 2.36 -2.27
CA VAL A 38 4.96 1.31 -1.24
C VAL A 38 3.68 0.49 -1.32
N ALA A 39 2.52 1.13 -1.50
CA ALA A 39 1.25 0.43 -1.61
C ALA A 39 1.11 -0.36 -2.93
N MET A 40 1.68 0.12 -4.04
CA MET A 40 1.75 -0.62 -5.30
C MET A 40 2.63 -1.86 -5.16
N TYR A 41 3.82 -1.72 -4.57
CA TYR A 41 4.71 -2.85 -4.33
C TYR A 41 4.07 -3.87 -3.38
N ALA A 42 3.44 -3.40 -2.31
CA ALA A 42 2.73 -4.28 -1.39
C ALA A 42 1.58 -5.03 -2.07
N SER A 43 0.78 -4.33 -2.89
CA SER A 43 -0.26 -4.96 -3.69
C SER A 43 0.28 -5.99 -4.67
N LYS A 44 1.45 -5.75 -5.28
CA LYS A 44 2.08 -6.70 -6.18
C LYS A 44 2.57 -7.95 -5.44
N ILE A 45 3.23 -7.76 -4.30
CA ILE A 45 3.71 -8.87 -3.46
C ILE A 45 2.53 -9.73 -2.99
N SER A 46 1.45 -9.11 -2.52
CA SER A 46 0.24 -9.85 -2.10
C SER A 46 -0.36 -10.66 -3.26
N LYS A 47 -0.37 -10.12 -4.47
CA LYS A 47 -0.87 -10.84 -5.65
C LYS A 47 0.03 -12.02 -6.03
N GLU A 48 1.35 -11.84 -6.01
CA GLU A 48 2.29 -12.93 -6.29
C GLU A 48 2.18 -14.05 -5.24
N ILE A 49 1.95 -13.70 -3.97
CA ILE A 49 1.69 -14.66 -2.90
C ILE A 49 0.41 -15.46 -3.16
N GLU A 50 -0.68 -14.79 -3.55
CA GLU A 50 -1.95 -15.43 -3.88
C GLU A 50 -1.79 -16.40 -5.06
N THR A 51 -1.15 -15.96 -6.14
CA THR A 51 -0.83 -16.83 -7.29
C THR A 51 0.07 -18.00 -6.90
N MET A 52 1.03 -17.80 -5.99
CA MET A 52 1.88 -18.88 -5.48
C MET A 52 1.05 -19.91 -4.69
N GLN A 53 0.07 -19.46 -3.89
CA GLN A 53 -0.85 -20.35 -3.17
C GLN A 53 -1.74 -21.15 -4.12
N GLU A 54 -2.31 -20.51 -5.14
CA GLU A 54 -3.11 -21.19 -6.17
C GLU A 54 -2.29 -22.28 -6.88
N ASN A 55 -1.08 -21.94 -7.33
CA ASN A 55 -0.17 -22.89 -7.98
C ASN A 55 0.23 -24.05 -7.04
N LEU A 56 0.48 -23.78 -5.75
CA LEU A 56 0.75 -24.81 -4.75
C LEU A 56 -0.45 -25.73 -4.53
N GLN A 57 -1.67 -25.19 -4.55
CA GLN A 57 -2.90 -25.94 -4.40
C GLN A 57 -3.18 -26.83 -5.62
N ASP A 58 -2.90 -26.34 -6.82
CA ASP A 58 -2.99 -27.14 -8.05
C ASP A 58 -1.95 -28.26 -8.07
N LEU A 59 -0.71 -27.98 -7.67
CA LEU A 59 0.36 -28.98 -7.51
C LEU A 59 -0.01 -30.05 -6.48
N TYR A 60 -0.62 -29.64 -5.37
CA TYR A 60 -1.12 -30.57 -4.35
C TYR A 60 -2.23 -31.47 -4.92
N ASN A 61 -3.23 -30.88 -5.59
CA ASN A 61 -4.35 -31.63 -6.17
C ASN A 61 -3.90 -32.61 -7.26
N SER A 62 -2.94 -32.19 -8.10
CA SER A 62 -2.31 -33.05 -9.11
C SER A 62 -1.53 -34.19 -8.45
N SER A 63 -0.70 -33.89 -7.45
CA SER A 63 0.10 -34.90 -6.74
C SER A 63 -0.74 -35.84 -5.87
N VAL A 64 -1.93 -35.45 -5.41
CA VAL A 64 -2.81 -36.38 -4.67
C VAL A 64 -3.50 -37.38 -5.61
N ARG A 65 -3.78 -36.95 -6.85
CA ARG A 65 -4.42 -37.79 -7.88
C ARG A 65 -3.45 -38.79 -8.48
N ASP A 66 -2.16 -38.49 -8.48
CA ASP A 66 -1.13 -39.38 -8.97
C ASP A 66 -0.81 -40.48 -7.93
N LEU A 67 -1.06 -41.74 -8.28
CA LEU A 67 -0.95 -42.89 -7.37
C LEU A 67 0.50 -43.17 -6.94
N ASP A 68 1.48 -42.69 -7.71
CA ASP A 68 2.93 -42.87 -7.50
C ASP A 68 3.59 -41.64 -6.83
N SER A 69 2.76 -40.73 -6.34
CA SER A 69 3.18 -39.47 -5.74
C SER A 69 4.04 -39.68 -4.49
N ASN A 70 5.24 -39.10 -4.55
CA ASN A 70 6.23 -39.17 -3.49
C ASN A 70 5.66 -38.51 -2.22
N ARG A 71 5.28 -39.32 -1.22
CA ARG A 71 4.68 -38.86 0.06
C ARG A 71 5.47 -37.76 0.76
N LYS A 72 6.79 -37.68 0.53
CA LYS A 72 7.65 -36.60 1.02
C LYS A 72 7.29 -35.26 0.38
N THR A 73 7.14 -35.22 -0.95
CA THR A 73 6.77 -34.03 -1.72
C THR A 73 5.39 -33.51 -1.30
N LEU A 74 4.42 -34.43 -1.15
CA LEU A 74 3.06 -34.08 -0.74
C LEU A 74 3.00 -33.48 0.68
N ARG A 75 3.87 -33.98 1.59
CA ARG A 75 4.01 -33.44 2.95
C ARG A 75 4.63 -32.04 2.94
N ILE A 76 5.61 -31.78 2.06
CA ILE A 76 6.24 -30.46 1.90
C ILE A 76 5.24 -29.45 1.33
N ILE A 77 4.52 -29.81 0.27
CA ILE A 77 3.50 -28.93 -0.34
C ILE A 77 2.41 -28.59 0.69
N ARG A 78 1.94 -29.58 1.45
CA ARG A 78 0.98 -29.35 2.55
C ARG A 78 1.54 -28.43 3.64
N ALA A 79 2.81 -28.56 3.99
CA ALA A 79 3.46 -27.66 4.94
C ALA A 79 3.51 -26.22 4.41
N MET A 80 3.83 -26.04 3.13
CA MET A 80 3.85 -24.73 2.46
C MET A 80 2.47 -24.09 2.36
N LEU A 81 1.41 -24.88 2.13
CA LEU A 81 0.01 -24.40 2.15
C LEU A 81 -0.46 -23.98 3.54
N ASN A 82 0.00 -24.69 4.58
CA ASN A 82 -0.36 -24.38 5.97
C ASN A 82 0.41 -23.18 6.55
N THR A 83 1.52 -22.78 5.93
CA THR A 83 2.21 -21.53 6.32
C THR A 83 1.34 -20.33 5.98
N LYS A 84 0.97 -19.54 7.00
CA LYS A 84 0.33 -18.24 6.80
C LYS A 84 1.33 -17.32 6.10
N PHE A 85 1.02 -16.91 4.89
CA PHE A 85 1.82 -15.91 4.21
C PHE A 85 1.67 -14.56 4.92
N PRO A 86 2.79 -13.83 5.11
CA PRO A 86 2.75 -12.55 5.81
C PRO A 86 1.91 -11.55 5.01
N CYS A 87 0.82 -11.07 5.60
CA CYS A 87 0.08 -9.95 5.04
C CYS A 87 0.88 -8.67 5.32
N LEU A 88 1.16 -7.88 4.27
CA LEU A 88 1.89 -6.63 4.41
C LEU A 88 1.04 -5.61 5.16
N THR A 89 1.41 -5.36 6.41
CA THR A 89 0.74 -4.42 7.31
C THR A 89 1.68 -3.27 7.68
N ALA A 90 1.17 -2.05 7.64
CA ALA A 90 1.82 -0.87 8.19
C ALA A 90 1.55 -0.85 9.70
N GLY A 91 2.56 -1.22 10.48
CA GLY A 91 2.52 -1.15 11.94
C GLY A 91 1.40 -1.97 12.58
N SER A 92 0.97 -3.09 11.98
CA SER A 92 -0.18 -3.93 12.40
C SER A 92 -1.57 -3.27 12.39
N VAL A 93 -1.67 -1.96 12.17
CA VAL A 93 -2.94 -1.21 12.20
C VAL A 93 -3.60 -1.17 10.83
N PHE A 94 -2.79 -1.20 9.77
CA PHE A 94 -3.24 -0.88 8.43
C PHE A 94 -2.73 -1.91 7.42
N GLU A 95 -3.61 -2.74 6.88
CA GLU A 95 -3.26 -3.61 5.75
C GLU A 95 -3.00 -2.78 4.50
N LEU A 96 -1.84 -2.95 3.85
CA LEU A 96 -1.52 -2.26 2.59
C LEU A 96 -2.32 -2.84 1.44
N LYS A 97 -3.62 -2.54 1.43
CA LYS A 97 -4.55 -2.81 0.35
C LYS A 97 -4.71 -1.55 -0.50
N ARG A 98 -5.10 -1.72 -1.76
CA ARG A 98 -5.38 -0.59 -2.68
C ARG A 98 -6.40 0.41 -2.11
N GLY A 99 -7.34 -0.05 -1.27
CA GLY A 99 -8.32 0.82 -0.61
C GLY A 99 -7.70 1.85 0.34
N LEU A 100 -6.51 1.56 0.89
CA LEU A 100 -5.82 2.47 1.80
C LEU A 100 -5.28 3.70 1.07
N ILE A 101 -4.76 3.53 -0.15
CA ILE A 101 -4.36 4.65 -1.02
C ILE A 101 -5.59 5.53 -1.28
N LEU A 102 -6.72 4.93 -1.67
CA LEU A 102 -7.95 5.67 -1.95
C LEU A 102 -8.42 6.47 -0.74
N SER A 103 -8.35 5.87 0.46
CA SER A 103 -8.72 6.52 1.71
C SER A 103 -7.80 7.70 2.05
N VAL A 104 -6.47 7.55 1.87
CA VAL A 104 -5.50 8.61 2.17
C VAL A 104 -5.61 9.77 1.18
N PHE A 105 -5.75 9.49 -0.12
CA PHE A 105 -5.96 10.54 -1.12
C PHE A 105 -7.33 11.20 -0.97
N GLY A 106 -8.37 10.41 -0.67
CA GLY A 106 -9.71 10.91 -0.39
C GLY A 106 -9.71 11.87 0.80
N SER A 107 -9.10 11.47 1.93
CA SER A 107 -8.98 12.36 3.08
C SER A 107 -8.16 13.60 2.74
N LEU A 108 -7.09 13.46 1.96
CA LEU A 108 -6.28 14.59 1.55
C LEU A 108 -7.06 15.62 0.75
N PHE A 109 -7.87 15.14 -0.20
CA PHE A 109 -8.73 15.97 -1.04
C PHE A 109 -9.83 16.64 -0.21
N THR A 110 -10.53 15.89 0.64
CA THR A 110 -11.61 16.42 1.48
C THR A 110 -11.12 17.50 2.43
N TYR A 111 -10.06 17.24 3.21
CA TYR A 111 -9.51 18.24 4.12
C TYR A 111 -8.83 19.39 3.37
N GLY A 112 -8.22 19.13 2.21
CA GLY A 112 -7.66 20.18 1.37
C GLY A 112 -8.72 21.16 0.88
N LEU A 113 -9.84 20.65 0.37
CA LEU A 113 -10.98 21.47 -0.02
C LEU A 113 -11.60 22.23 1.16
N LEU A 114 -11.70 21.58 2.33
CA LEU A 114 -12.21 22.23 3.54
C LEU A 114 -11.36 23.43 3.95
N VAL A 115 -10.02 23.29 3.91
CA VAL A 115 -9.09 24.37 4.21
C VAL A 115 -9.21 25.52 3.22
N ILE A 116 -9.39 25.22 1.93
CA ILE A 116 -9.60 26.24 0.90
C ILE A 116 -10.92 26.99 1.14
N ASN A 117 -12.00 26.25 1.44
CA ASN A 117 -13.32 26.81 1.67
C ASN A 117 -13.34 27.74 2.90
N ILE A 118 -12.72 27.35 4.02
CA ILE A 118 -12.66 28.18 5.24
C ILE A 118 -11.85 29.47 5.02
N LYS A 119 -10.90 29.48 4.07
CA LYS A 119 -10.06 30.64 3.79
C LYS A 119 -10.66 31.60 2.74
N THR A 120 -11.74 31.19 2.07
CA THR A 120 -12.47 32.00 1.07
C THR A 120 -13.55 32.83 1.78
#